data_AF-A0A8H8JIK8-F1
#
_entry.id   AF-A0A8H8JIK8-F1
#
_cell.length_a   1.000
_cell.length_b   1.000
_cell.length_c   1.000
_cell.angle_alpha   90.00
_cell.angle_beta   90.00
_cell.angle_gamma   90.00
#
_symmetry.space_group_name_H-M   'P 1'
#
loop_
_entity.id
_entity.type
_entity.pdbx_description
1 polymer ?
#
loop_
_entity_poly.entity_id
_entity_poly.type
_entity_poly.pdbx_seq_one_letter_code
_entity_poly.pdbx_strand_id
1 'polypeptide(L)'
;MAESEWRTGDAETAEWFNLLLQAVAQTYREELRANLQGGAGEEAARATIEQWMNKTLQSDILQNIIIHSVNLGESAPRVTEARLIPDLHDPNGFVAECNLSYIDTVSVSLSTSVLFNYPVPSFARLPVSLTLSLSLFSANVSIKPPTPTAIAPSVTLTLSPHFHLELSTTSLLGSRAKLADVPKIHQMIEERIRRAIAERATWKFMLPGLAARTAREGLPETPVK
;
A
#
# COMPACT_ATOMS: atom_id res chain seq x y z
N MET A 1 -19.70 5.42 36.87
CA MET A 1 -20.30 6.36 35.91
C MET A 1 -19.18 7.03 35.13
N ALA A 2 -18.74 6.46 34.00
CA ALA A 2 -17.88 7.10 32.97
C ALA A 2 -17.53 6.12 31.82
N GLU A 3 -18.42 5.23 31.38
CA GLU A 3 -18.12 4.23 30.31
C GLU A 3 -18.95 4.39 29.04
N SER A 4 -19.70 5.50 28.94
CA SER A 4 -20.78 5.64 27.94
C SER A 4 -20.58 6.79 26.95
N GLU A 5 -19.70 7.76 27.21
CA GLU A 5 -19.65 8.99 26.41
C GLU A 5 -18.90 8.89 25.09
N TRP A 6 -17.94 7.97 24.93
CA TRP A 6 -17.20 7.82 23.66
C TRP A 6 -17.85 6.85 22.68
N ARG A 7 -18.90 6.11 23.09
CA ARG A 7 -19.42 4.95 22.36
C ARG A 7 -20.33 5.27 21.17
N THR A 8 -20.54 6.53 20.83
CA THR A 8 -21.36 6.95 19.65
C THR A 8 -21.18 8.46 19.40
N GLY A 9 -19.93 8.93 19.37
CA GLY A 9 -19.65 10.33 19.02
C GLY A 9 -19.95 10.63 17.55
N ASP A 10 -20.32 11.88 17.26
CA ASP A 10 -20.30 12.44 15.91
C ASP A 10 -18.90 12.25 15.30
N ALA A 11 -18.84 12.06 13.98
CA ALA A 11 -17.58 11.72 13.32
C ALA A 11 -16.55 12.85 13.48
N GLU A 12 -15.36 12.52 13.98
CA GLU A 12 -14.32 13.51 14.24
C GLU A 12 -13.57 13.89 12.96
N THR A 13 -13.27 15.17 12.82
CA THR A 13 -12.39 15.69 11.76
C THR A 13 -10.94 15.51 12.16
N ALA A 14 -10.24 14.55 11.54
CA ALA A 14 -8.85 14.19 11.83
C ALA A 14 -7.81 15.16 11.21
N GLU A 15 -8.04 16.48 11.26
CA GLU A 15 -7.23 17.47 10.52
C GLU A 15 -5.76 17.53 10.97
N TRP A 16 -5.49 17.47 12.27
CA TRP A 16 -4.12 17.42 12.78
C TRP A 16 -3.38 16.16 12.27
N PHE A 17 -4.08 15.04 12.16
CA PHE A 17 -3.53 13.78 11.68
C PHE A 17 -3.27 13.85 10.17
N ASN A 18 -4.14 14.52 9.42
CA ASN A 18 -3.95 14.76 7.99
C ASN A 18 -2.67 15.59 7.72
N LEU A 19 -2.40 16.62 8.54
CA LEU A 19 -1.17 17.39 8.44
C LEU A 19 0.08 16.55 8.74
N LEU A 20 0.01 15.63 9.71
CA LEU A 20 1.10 14.69 9.99
C LEU A 20 1.30 13.70 8.85
N LEU A 21 0.22 13.13 8.30
CA LEU A 21 0.29 12.24 7.14
C LEU A 21 0.93 12.95 5.94
N GLN A 22 0.65 14.24 5.75
CA GLN A 22 1.28 15.05 4.72
C GLN A 22 2.80 15.17 4.92
N ALA A 23 3.24 15.50 6.13
CA ALA A 23 4.67 15.56 6.45
C ALA A 23 5.36 14.20 6.23
N VAL A 24 4.74 13.11 6.71
CA VAL A 24 5.26 11.75 6.54
C VAL A 24 5.36 11.38 5.05
N ALA A 25 4.32 11.64 4.26
CA ALA A 25 4.33 11.38 2.82
C ALA A 25 5.43 12.17 2.10
N GLN A 26 5.66 13.43 2.48
CA GLN A 26 6.75 14.24 1.95
C GLN A 26 8.12 13.64 2.28
N THR A 27 8.36 13.24 3.52
CA THR A 27 9.62 12.59 3.92
C THR A 27 9.89 11.32 3.12
N TYR A 28 8.89 10.45 2.92
CA TYR A 28 9.07 9.26 2.09
C TYR A 28 9.39 9.60 0.62
N ARG A 29 8.80 10.67 0.08
CA ARG A 29 9.12 11.13 -1.28
C ARG A 29 10.55 11.67 -1.39
N GLU A 30 11.04 12.39 -0.39
CA GLU A 30 12.41 12.89 -0.34
C GLU A 30 13.43 11.75 -0.22
N GLU A 31 13.12 10.75 0.61
CA GLU A 31 13.91 9.52 0.73
C GLU A 31 13.97 8.75 -0.60
N LEU A 32 12.84 8.63 -1.31
CA LEU A 32 12.83 8.04 -2.65
C LEU A 32 13.70 8.82 -3.63
N ARG A 33 13.76 10.15 -3.50
CA ARG A 33 14.65 11.02 -4.28
C ARG A 33 16.09 11.04 -3.78
N ALA A 34 16.45 10.19 -2.80
CA ALA A 34 17.75 10.16 -2.14
C ALA A 34 18.19 11.54 -1.60
N ASN A 35 17.23 12.37 -1.19
CA ASN A 35 17.44 13.75 -0.74
C ASN A 35 18.14 14.66 -1.78
N LEU A 36 18.04 14.31 -3.07
CA LEU A 36 18.57 15.09 -4.19
C LEU A 36 17.47 15.98 -4.79
N GLN A 37 17.88 17.15 -5.30
CA GLN A 37 16.96 18.10 -5.94
C GLN A 37 16.95 17.99 -7.47
N GLY A 38 15.83 18.39 -8.07
CA GLY A 38 15.63 18.41 -9.52
C GLY A 38 15.70 17.04 -10.18
N GLY A 39 16.16 17.00 -11.44
CA GLY A 39 16.19 15.77 -12.25
C GLY A 39 17.05 14.64 -11.67
N ALA A 40 18.06 14.95 -10.84
CA ALA A 40 18.87 13.93 -10.17
C ALA A 40 18.07 13.15 -9.12
N GLY A 41 17.16 13.82 -8.40
CA GLY A 41 16.26 13.17 -7.44
C GLY A 41 15.19 12.34 -8.13
N GLU A 42 14.67 12.80 -9.26
CA GLU A 42 13.73 12.02 -10.08
C GLU A 42 14.37 10.74 -10.62
N GLU A 43 15.61 10.83 -11.09
CA GLU A 43 16.37 9.67 -11.56
C GLU A 43 16.67 8.68 -10.42
N ALA A 44 16.99 9.17 -9.22
CA ALA A 44 17.17 8.32 -8.04
C ALA A 44 15.87 7.59 -7.65
N ALA A 45 14.73 8.29 -7.67
CA ALA A 45 13.43 7.68 -7.40
C ALA A 45 13.07 6.64 -8.47
N ARG A 46 13.31 6.96 -9.74
CA ARG A 46 13.12 6.04 -10.87
C ARG A 46 13.93 4.76 -10.68
N ALA A 47 15.21 4.87 -10.35
CA ALA A 47 16.11 3.73 -10.13
C ALA A 47 15.69 2.87 -8.92
N THR A 48 15.34 3.49 -7.79
CA THR A 48 14.86 2.79 -6.58
C THR A 48 13.58 2.00 -6.87
N ILE A 49 12.62 2.61 -7.57
CA ILE A 49 11.36 1.95 -7.93
C ILE A 49 11.62 0.83 -8.95
N GLU A 50 12.52 1.04 -9.91
CA GLU A 50 12.88 0.01 -10.90
C GLU A 50 13.49 -1.22 -10.23
N GLN A 51 14.41 -1.00 -9.29
CA GLN A 51 15.02 -2.07 -8.51
C GLN A 51 13.97 -2.81 -7.68
N TRP A 52 13.08 -2.08 -7.01
CA TRP A 52 12.00 -2.66 -6.21
C TRP A 52 11.01 -3.46 -7.07
N MET A 53 10.60 -2.93 -8.23
CA MET A 53 9.69 -3.59 -9.16
C MET A 53 10.31 -4.88 -9.69
N ASN A 54 11.56 -4.85 -10.15
CA ASN A 54 12.22 -6.06 -10.61
C ASN A 54 12.40 -7.08 -9.49
N LYS A 55 12.67 -6.68 -8.25
CA LYS A 55 12.75 -7.63 -7.11
C LYS A 55 11.40 -8.24 -6.74
N THR A 56 10.33 -7.46 -6.81
CA THR A 56 9.02 -7.84 -6.26
C THR A 56 8.10 -8.47 -7.30
N LEU A 57 8.20 -8.03 -8.56
CA LEU A 57 7.31 -8.42 -9.66
C LEU A 57 7.97 -9.38 -10.66
N GLN A 58 9.23 -9.78 -10.45
CA GLN A 58 9.86 -10.84 -11.23
C GLN A 58 8.99 -12.10 -11.15
N SER A 59 8.51 -12.50 -12.32
CA SER A 59 7.67 -13.68 -12.51
C SER A 59 8.07 -14.33 -13.84
N ASP A 60 7.71 -15.59 -14.04
CA ASP A 60 8.02 -16.32 -15.28
C ASP A 60 7.39 -15.69 -16.54
N ILE A 61 6.45 -14.75 -16.37
CA ILE A 61 5.69 -14.09 -17.43
C ILE A 61 6.26 -12.71 -17.76
N LEU A 62 6.78 -11.97 -16.77
CA LEU A 62 7.29 -10.61 -16.95
C LEU A 62 8.83 -10.61 -16.97
N GLN A 63 9.41 -10.15 -18.06
CA GLN A 63 10.85 -9.89 -18.12
C GLN A 63 11.20 -8.54 -17.48
N ASN A 64 12.49 -8.19 -17.51
CA ASN A 64 13.05 -6.96 -16.96
C ASN A 64 12.15 -5.74 -17.21
N ILE A 65 11.72 -5.11 -16.13
CA ILE A 65 10.87 -3.92 -16.13
C ILE A 65 11.81 -2.72 -16.19
N ILE A 66 11.68 -1.89 -17.22
CA ILE A 66 12.45 -0.66 -17.39
C ILE A 66 11.51 0.50 -17.12
N ILE A 67 11.85 1.35 -16.16
CA ILE A 67 11.03 2.53 -15.83
C ILE A 67 11.54 3.73 -16.63
N HIS A 68 10.64 4.39 -17.36
CA HIS A 68 10.94 5.58 -18.17
C HIS A 68 10.73 6.87 -17.38
N SER A 69 9.64 6.96 -16.64
CA SER A 69 9.32 8.14 -15.82
C SER A 69 8.44 7.77 -14.65
N VAL A 70 8.60 8.50 -13.55
CA VAL A 70 7.80 8.34 -12.33
C VAL A 70 7.34 9.72 -11.87
N ASN A 71 6.04 9.85 -11.62
CA ASN A 71 5.46 10.93 -10.86
C ASN A 71 4.98 10.39 -9.51
N LEU A 72 5.58 10.87 -8.42
CA LEU A 72 5.25 10.48 -7.04
C LEU A 72 4.05 11.24 -6.46
N GLY A 73 3.49 12.19 -7.22
CA GLY A 73 2.43 13.08 -6.76
C GLY A 73 2.91 14.11 -5.73
N GLU A 74 1.97 14.94 -5.28
CA GLU A 74 2.22 16.04 -4.34
C GLU A 74 1.32 15.95 -3.10
N SER A 75 0.16 15.33 -3.24
CA SER A 75 -0.86 15.26 -2.19
C SER A 75 -0.57 14.16 -1.17
N ALA A 76 -1.34 14.11 -0.09
CA ALA A 76 -1.21 13.09 0.94
C ALA A 76 -2.58 12.44 1.20
N PRO A 77 -2.61 11.19 1.70
CA PRO A 77 -3.86 10.56 2.08
C PRO A 77 -4.53 11.35 3.21
N ARG A 78 -5.85 11.54 3.09
CA ARG A 78 -6.70 12.22 4.07
C ARG A 78 -7.62 11.23 4.74
N VAL A 79 -7.70 11.33 6.05
CA VAL A 79 -8.62 10.60 6.91
C VAL A 79 -9.79 11.50 7.26
N THR A 80 -10.99 10.99 7.04
CA THR A 80 -12.26 11.65 7.36
C THR A 80 -13.20 10.69 8.08
N GLU A 81 -14.20 11.25 8.75
CA GLU A 81 -15.25 10.48 9.43
C GLU A 81 -14.70 9.44 10.42
N ALA A 82 -13.73 9.84 11.24
CA ALA A 82 -13.19 8.94 12.26
C ALA A 82 -14.21 8.73 13.39
N ARG A 83 -14.54 7.48 13.69
CA ARG A 83 -15.49 7.10 14.73
C ARG A 83 -15.01 5.88 15.51
N LEU A 84 -15.36 5.83 16.79
CA LEU A 84 -15.11 4.67 17.63
C LEU A 84 -16.36 3.80 17.71
N ILE A 85 -16.21 2.52 17.40
CA ILE A 85 -17.29 1.53 17.42
C ILE A 85 -16.91 0.43 18.42
N PRO A 86 -17.86 -0.09 19.22
CA PRO A 86 -17.60 -1.25 20.09
C PRO A 86 -17.13 -2.46 19.26
N ASP A 87 -16.10 -3.16 19.75
CA ASP A 87 -15.64 -4.40 19.11
C ASP A 87 -16.67 -5.51 19.32
N LEU A 88 -17.08 -6.19 18.24
CA LEU A 88 -18.01 -7.32 18.31
C LEU A 88 -17.41 -8.54 19.02
N HIS A 89 -16.07 -8.65 19.03
CA HIS A 89 -15.36 -9.79 19.61
C HIS A 89 -14.84 -9.52 21.03
N ASP A 90 -14.89 -8.28 21.51
CA ASP A 90 -14.46 -7.89 22.85
C ASP A 90 -15.46 -6.89 23.45
N PRO A 91 -16.24 -7.29 24.49
CA PRO A 91 -17.27 -6.43 25.07
C PRO A 91 -16.72 -5.13 25.69
N ASN A 92 -15.43 -5.09 26.04
CA ASN A 92 -14.76 -3.91 26.55
C ASN A 92 -13.83 -3.27 25.49
N GLY A 93 -13.74 -3.87 24.31
CA GLY A 93 -12.92 -3.40 23.20
C GLY A 93 -13.63 -2.36 22.34
N PHE A 94 -12.84 -1.66 21.55
CA PHE A 94 -13.31 -0.75 20.52
C PHE A 94 -12.47 -0.88 19.26
N VAL A 95 -13.02 -0.45 18.14
CA VAL A 95 -12.37 -0.35 16.85
C VAL A 95 -12.60 1.08 16.35
N ALA A 96 -11.55 1.74 15.90
CA ALA A 96 -11.68 3.01 15.22
C ALA A 96 -11.94 2.74 13.73
N GLU A 97 -13.05 3.22 13.20
CA GLU A 97 -13.33 3.22 11.77
C GLU A 97 -13.14 4.62 11.21
N CYS A 98 -12.57 4.71 10.01
CA CYS A 98 -12.44 5.97 9.29
C CYS A 98 -12.44 5.74 7.77
N ASN A 99 -12.72 6.80 7.02
CA ASN A 99 -12.60 6.80 5.58
C ASN A 99 -11.25 7.40 5.19
N LEU A 100 -10.49 6.64 4.41
CA LEU A 100 -9.22 7.04 3.83
C LEU A 100 -9.45 7.42 2.38
N SER A 101 -9.10 8.64 2.00
CA SER A 101 -9.16 9.13 0.62
C SER A 101 -7.80 9.67 0.19
N TYR A 102 -7.35 9.32 -1.00
CA TYR A 102 -6.14 9.80 -1.60
C TYR A 102 -6.45 10.21 -3.03
N ILE A 103 -6.32 11.51 -3.30
CA ILE A 103 -6.55 12.11 -4.61
C ILE A 103 -5.24 12.77 -5.00
N ASP A 104 -4.64 12.29 -6.08
CA ASP A 104 -3.35 12.77 -6.56
C ASP A 104 -3.16 12.38 -8.03
N THR A 105 -2.05 12.80 -8.64
CA THR A 105 -1.71 12.44 -10.03
C THR A 105 -0.46 11.57 -10.08
N VAL A 106 -0.44 10.49 -9.30
CA VAL A 106 0.70 9.56 -9.27
C VAL A 106 0.71 8.76 -10.57
N SER A 107 1.84 8.70 -11.25
CA SER A 107 1.97 7.93 -12.48
C SER A 107 3.31 7.27 -12.65
N VAL A 108 3.33 6.11 -13.31
CA VAL A 108 4.53 5.36 -13.64
C VAL A 108 4.45 4.92 -15.09
N SER A 109 5.44 5.33 -15.87
CA SER A 109 5.62 4.87 -17.25
C SER A 109 6.77 3.87 -17.30
N LEU A 110 6.49 2.68 -17.81
CA LEU A 110 7.44 1.57 -17.87
C LEU A 110 7.33 0.83 -19.20
N SER A 111 8.40 0.15 -19.58
CA SER A 111 8.38 -0.86 -20.63
C SER A 111 8.78 -2.21 -20.05
N THR A 112 8.10 -3.26 -20.50
CA THR A 112 8.40 -4.64 -20.13
C THR A 112 8.15 -5.56 -21.31
N SER A 113 8.82 -6.71 -21.32
CA SER A 113 8.55 -7.77 -22.30
C SER A 113 7.74 -8.87 -21.64
N VAL A 114 6.52 -9.09 -22.14
CA VAL A 114 5.65 -10.17 -21.68
C VAL A 114 5.99 -11.44 -22.44
N LEU A 115 6.24 -12.53 -21.72
CA LEU A 115 6.52 -13.85 -22.25
C LEU A 115 5.22 -14.65 -22.38
N PHE A 116 4.93 -15.14 -23.58
CA PHE A 116 3.81 -16.05 -23.83
C PHE A 116 4.30 -17.49 -23.87
N ASN A 117 3.63 -18.36 -23.11
CA ASN A 117 3.99 -19.78 -22.97
C ASN A 117 3.02 -20.73 -23.70
N TYR A 118 2.20 -20.21 -24.63
CA TYR A 118 1.26 -21.01 -25.42
C TYR A 118 1.48 -20.75 -26.92
N PRO A 119 1.49 -21.78 -27.79
CA PRO A 119 1.28 -23.21 -27.51
C PRO A 119 2.49 -23.97 -26.93
N VAL A 120 3.67 -23.33 -26.88
CA VAL A 120 4.91 -23.88 -26.27
C VAL A 120 5.53 -22.87 -25.29
N PRO A 121 6.35 -23.29 -24.31
CA PRO A 121 7.04 -22.37 -23.42
C PRO A 121 7.91 -21.37 -24.18
N SER A 122 7.93 -20.10 -23.74
CA SER A 122 8.66 -19.01 -24.40
C SER A 122 8.33 -18.79 -25.88
N PHE A 123 7.12 -19.13 -26.32
CA PHE A 123 6.66 -19.03 -27.71
C PHE A 123 6.82 -17.62 -28.29
N ALA A 124 6.47 -16.58 -27.53
CA ALA A 124 6.58 -15.20 -28.01
C ALA A 124 7.01 -14.25 -26.89
N ARG A 125 7.75 -13.20 -27.28
CA ARG A 125 8.11 -12.05 -26.44
C ARG A 125 7.47 -10.82 -27.04
N LEU A 126 6.59 -10.19 -26.28
CA LEU A 126 5.90 -8.99 -26.73
C LEU A 126 6.39 -7.79 -25.91
N PRO A 127 7.10 -6.84 -26.54
CA PRO A 127 7.44 -5.59 -25.88
C PRO A 127 6.17 -4.76 -25.71
N VAL A 128 5.91 -4.33 -24.48
CA VAL A 128 4.76 -3.50 -24.12
C VAL A 128 5.27 -2.28 -23.35
N SER A 129 4.91 -1.09 -23.82
CA SER A 129 5.08 0.15 -23.05
C SER A 129 3.76 0.49 -22.37
N LEU A 130 3.80 0.70 -21.07
CA LEU A 130 2.65 0.95 -20.21
C LEU A 130 2.86 2.27 -19.47
N THR A 131 1.80 3.06 -19.34
CA THR A 131 1.72 4.17 -18.39
C THR A 131 0.51 3.94 -17.52
N LEU A 132 0.77 3.84 -16.22
CA LEU A 132 -0.23 3.66 -15.17
C LEU A 132 -0.37 4.99 -14.44
N SER A 133 -1.58 5.51 -14.27
CA SER A 133 -1.83 6.70 -13.46
C SER A 133 -2.97 6.46 -12.49
N LEU A 134 -2.73 6.74 -11.21
CA LEU A 134 -3.69 6.69 -10.13
C LEU A 134 -4.25 8.09 -9.89
N SER A 135 -5.56 8.29 -10.04
CA SER A 135 -6.23 9.57 -9.76
C SER A 135 -6.92 9.61 -8.39
N LEU A 136 -7.55 8.49 -8.01
CA LEU A 136 -8.32 8.39 -6.77
C LEU A 136 -8.16 7.00 -6.16
N PHE A 137 -7.88 6.97 -4.87
CA PHE A 137 -8.02 5.81 -4.02
C PHE A 137 -8.88 6.17 -2.80
N SER A 138 -9.95 5.42 -2.56
CA SER A 138 -10.83 5.62 -1.42
C SER A 138 -11.20 4.29 -0.78
N ALA A 139 -11.08 4.20 0.53
CA ALA A 139 -11.33 2.96 1.26
C ALA A 139 -11.72 3.22 2.71
N ASN A 140 -12.51 2.31 3.28
CA ASN A 140 -12.76 2.31 4.72
C ASN A 140 -11.63 1.57 5.42
N VAL A 141 -11.14 2.13 6.51
CA VAL A 141 -10.06 1.58 7.32
C VAL A 141 -10.57 1.36 8.73
N SER A 142 -10.32 0.18 9.28
CA SER A 142 -10.56 -0.16 10.67
C SER A 142 -9.24 -0.33 11.40
N ILE A 143 -9.06 0.36 12.52
CA ILE A 143 -7.89 0.32 13.37
C ILE A 143 -8.30 -0.32 14.69
N LYS A 144 -7.78 -1.52 14.95
CA LYS A 144 -7.98 -2.24 16.19
C LYS A 144 -6.83 -1.92 17.17
N PRO A 145 -7.13 -1.40 18.37
CA PRO A 145 -6.14 -1.12 19.39
C PRO A 145 -5.51 -2.42 19.94
N PRO A 146 -4.34 -2.32 20.57
CA PRO A 146 -3.65 -3.47 21.14
C PRO A 146 -4.39 -3.98 22.38
N THR A 147 -4.58 -5.29 22.48
CA THR A 147 -5.19 -5.91 23.66
C THR A 147 -4.15 -6.01 24.80
N PRO A 148 -4.41 -5.44 25.99
CA PRO A 148 -3.43 -5.42 27.09
C PRO A 148 -3.00 -6.80 27.60
N THR A 149 -3.87 -7.81 27.46
CA THR A 149 -3.63 -9.20 27.89
C THR A 149 -2.93 -10.05 26.83
N ALA A 150 -2.72 -9.51 25.62
CA ALA A 150 -2.04 -10.24 24.56
C ALA A 150 -0.53 -10.37 24.84
N ILE A 151 0.01 -11.56 24.59
CA ILE A 151 1.45 -11.87 24.73
C ILE A 151 2.31 -10.93 23.86
N ALA A 152 1.77 -10.53 22.71
CA ALA A 152 2.39 -9.64 21.74
C ALA A 152 1.40 -8.51 21.38
N PRO A 153 1.36 -7.41 22.14
CA PRO A 153 0.44 -6.33 21.88
C PRO A 153 0.78 -5.65 20.55
N SER A 154 -0.18 -5.64 19.63
CA SER A 154 -0.04 -5.06 18.30
C SER A 154 -1.27 -4.23 17.93
N VAL A 155 -1.03 -3.12 17.24
CA VAL A 155 -2.08 -2.34 16.58
C VAL A 155 -2.33 -2.98 15.23
N THR A 156 -3.57 -3.32 14.92
CA THR A 156 -3.94 -3.89 13.63
C THR A 156 -4.71 -2.87 12.81
N LEU A 157 -4.20 -2.53 11.64
CA LEU A 157 -4.88 -1.71 10.65
C LEU A 157 -5.38 -2.62 9.54
N THR A 158 -6.68 -2.59 9.28
CA THR A 158 -7.32 -3.39 8.24
C THR A 158 -8.05 -2.46 7.28
N LEU A 159 -7.71 -2.58 6.01
CA LEU A 159 -8.37 -1.94 4.89
C LEU A 159 -9.55 -2.81 4.44
N SER A 160 -10.69 -2.19 4.17
CA SER A 160 -11.85 -2.88 3.58
C SER A 160 -11.49 -3.47 2.21
N PRO A 161 -11.92 -4.71 1.89
CA PRO A 161 -11.75 -5.28 0.56
C PRO A 161 -12.58 -4.54 -0.50
N HIS A 162 -13.62 -3.79 -0.08
CA HIS A 162 -14.46 -2.98 -0.95
C HIS A 162 -13.92 -1.55 -1.00
N PHE A 163 -12.83 -1.35 -1.74
CA PHE A 163 -12.25 -0.03 -1.99
C PHE A 163 -12.51 0.45 -3.42
N HIS A 164 -12.53 1.76 -3.59
CA HIS A 164 -12.59 2.45 -4.86
C HIS A 164 -11.17 2.79 -5.30
N LEU A 165 -10.78 2.31 -6.48
CA LEU A 165 -9.47 2.56 -7.09
C LEU A 165 -9.72 3.01 -8.52
N GLU A 166 -9.37 4.25 -8.83
CA GLU A 166 -9.46 4.79 -10.18
C GLU A 166 -8.08 4.80 -10.81
N LEU A 167 -7.83 3.81 -11.66
CA LEU A 167 -6.58 3.62 -12.37
C LEU A 167 -6.81 3.83 -13.86
N SER A 168 -5.97 4.66 -14.47
CA SER A 168 -5.90 4.79 -15.92
C SER A 168 -4.65 4.08 -16.43
N THR A 169 -4.84 3.20 -17.42
CA THR A 169 -3.73 2.50 -18.09
C THR A 169 -3.73 2.87 -19.56
N THR A 170 -2.61 3.39 -20.05
CA THR A 170 -2.39 3.56 -21.49
C THR A 170 -1.25 2.66 -21.91
N SER A 171 -1.42 1.93 -23.01
CA SER A 171 -0.39 1.05 -23.54
C SER A 171 -0.05 1.40 -24.98
N LEU A 172 1.24 1.48 -25.27
CA LEU A 172 1.75 1.56 -26.64
C LEU A 172 2.36 0.21 -27.01
N LEU A 173 1.69 -0.49 -27.92
CA LEU A 173 2.29 -1.56 -28.71
C LEU A 173 2.55 -0.98 -30.11
N GLY A 174 3.68 -1.34 -30.72
CA GLY A 174 4.19 -0.71 -31.95
C GLY A 174 3.19 -0.59 -33.12
N SER A 175 3.58 0.20 -34.13
CA SER A 175 2.76 0.77 -35.22
C SER A 175 1.92 -0.19 -36.09
N ARG A 176 2.03 -1.51 -35.91
CA ARG A 176 1.31 -2.52 -36.71
C ARG A 176 0.38 -3.42 -35.90
N ALA A 177 0.32 -3.27 -34.58
CA ALA A 177 -0.49 -4.11 -33.73
C ALA A 177 -1.95 -3.58 -33.67
N LYS A 178 -2.77 -3.90 -34.68
CA LYS A 178 -4.23 -4.03 -34.50
C LYS A 178 -4.51 -5.26 -33.63
N LEU A 179 -4.16 -5.19 -32.34
CA LEU A 179 -4.47 -6.26 -31.40
C LEU A 179 -5.73 -5.87 -30.64
N ALA A 180 -6.80 -6.62 -30.88
CA ALA A 180 -8.09 -6.49 -30.21
C ALA A 180 -8.01 -6.70 -28.68
N ASP A 181 -6.85 -7.12 -28.15
CA ASP A 181 -6.65 -7.54 -26.76
C ASP A 181 -6.03 -6.47 -25.85
N VAL A 182 -5.75 -5.25 -26.35
CA VAL A 182 -5.23 -4.15 -25.50
C VAL A 182 -6.12 -3.85 -24.29
N PRO A 183 -7.47 -3.76 -24.42
CA PRO A 183 -8.34 -3.52 -23.26
C PRO A 183 -8.27 -4.64 -22.21
N LYS A 184 -8.04 -5.90 -22.63
CA LYS A 184 -7.93 -7.04 -21.70
C LYS A 184 -6.67 -6.94 -20.85
N ILE A 185 -5.57 -6.44 -21.41
CA ILE A 185 -4.32 -6.22 -20.66
C ILE A 185 -4.52 -5.15 -19.60
N HIS A 186 -5.20 -4.04 -19.93
CA HIS A 186 -5.49 -2.97 -18.96
C HIS A 186 -6.32 -3.51 -17.80
N GLN A 187 -7.41 -4.22 -18.10
CA GLN A 187 -8.26 -4.85 -17.09
C GLN A 187 -7.48 -5.87 -16.23
N MET A 188 -6.64 -6.69 -16.85
CA MET A 188 -5.82 -7.66 -16.14
C MET A 188 -4.83 -6.98 -15.16
N ILE A 189 -4.19 -5.89 -15.58
CA ILE A 189 -3.25 -5.14 -14.74
C ILE A 189 -4.00 -4.49 -13.58
N GLU A 190 -5.13 -3.85 -13.86
CA GLU A 190 -5.98 -3.21 -12.84
C GLU A 190 -6.44 -4.23 -11.78
N GLU A 191 -6.99 -5.37 -12.22
CA GLU A 191 -7.42 -6.44 -11.31
C GLU A 191 -6.25 -7.06 -10.53
N ARG A 192 -5.06 -7.14 -11.14
CA ARG A 192 -3.86 -7.62 -10.46
C ARG A 192 -3.42 -6.66 -9.35
N ILE A 193 -3.45 -5.35 -9.61
CA ILE A 193 -3.15 -4.32 -8.60
C ILE A 193 -4.20 -4.36 -7.50
N ARG A 194 -5.47 -4.44 -7.86
CA ARG A 194 -6.59 -4.53 -6.92
C ARG A 194 -6.43 -5.73 -5.98
N ARG A 195 -6.10 -6.89 -6.54
CA ARG A 195 -5.81 -8.10 -5.78
C ARG A 195 -4.58 -7.93 -4.88
N ALA A 196 -3.50 -7.35 -5.37
CA ALA A 196 -2.28 -7.14 -4.59
C ALA A 196 -2.53 -6.22 -3.37
N ILE A 197 -3.37 -5.19 -3.53
CA ILE A 197 -3.79 -4.32 -2.42
C ILE A 197 -4.65 -5.12 -1.42
N ALA A 198 -5.63 -5.87 -1.90
CA ALA A 198 -6.51 -6.68 -1.04
C ALA A 198 -5.73 -7.75 -0.24
N GLU A 199 -4.74 -8.40 -0.85
CA GLU A 199 -3.87 -9.39 -0.18
C GLU A 199 -3.03 -8.77 0.95
N ARG A 200 -2.67 -7.49 0.83
CA ARG A 200 -1.86 -6.73 1.81
C ARG A 200 -2.68 -5.81 2.69
N ALA A 201 -4.01 -5.94 2.66
CA ALA A 201 -4.95 -5.03 3.33
C ALA A 201 -4.86 -5.02 4.87
N THR A 202 -4.13 -5.96 5.49
CA THR A 202 -3.96 -6.01 6.94
C THR A 202 -2.51 -5.77 7.33
N TRP A 203 -2.28 -4.71 8.09
CA TRP A 203 -0.98 -4.38 8.67
C TRP A 203 -1.04 -4.54 10.19
N LYS A 204 -0.06 -5.26 10.75
CA LYS A 204 0.10 -5.42 12.20
C LYS A 204 1.36 -4.71 12.65
N PHE A 205 1.19 -3.67 13.45
CA PHE A 205 2.28 -2.91 14.03
C PHE A 205 2.51 -3.38 15.46
N MET A 206 3.66 -4.01 15.69
CA MET A 206 4.10 -4.38 17.04
C MET A 206 4.49 -3.12 17.81
N LEU A 207 4.06 -3.02 19.07
CA LEU A 207 4.45 -1.89 19.90
C LEU A 207 5.96 -1.97 20.24
N PRO A 208 6.71 -0.87 20.03
CA PRO A 208 8.14 -0.86 20.31
C PRO A 208 8.41 -1.14 21.80
N GLY A 209 9.40 -1.98 22.09
CA GLY A 209 9.76 -2.36 23.45
C GLY A 209 8.83 -3.38 24.14
N LEU A 210 7.68 -3.70 23.55
CA LEU A 210 6.71 -4.67 24.10
C LEU A 210 6.69 -6.02 23.39
N ALA A 211 7.44 -6.16 22.29
CA ALA A 211 7.64 -7.43 21.60
C ALA A 211 8.37 -8.50 22.45
N ALA A 212 8.88 -8.13 23.64
CA ALA A 212 9.82 -8.91 24.43
C ALA A 212 9.31 -9.37 25.82
N ARG A 213 7.98 -9.48 26.07
CA ARG A 213 7.52 -10.11 27.33
C ARG A 213 7.99 -11.57 27.45
N THR A 214 8.29 -12.24 26.34
CA THR A 214 8.81 -13.60 26.29
C THR A 214 10.31 -13.75 26.61
N ALA A 215 11.10 -12.66 26.65
CA ALA A 215 12.53 -12.76 26.92
C ALA A 215 12.88 -12.84 28.41
N ARG A 216 11.93 -12.55 29.31
CA ARG A 216 12.17 -12.56 30.77
C ARG A 216 11.64 -13.80 31.50
N GLU A 217 10.84 -14.65 30.87
CA GLU A 217 10.19 -15.79 31.54
C GLU A 217 10.86 -17.14 31.27
N GLY A 218 12.00 -17.14 30.56
CA GLY A 218 12.74 -18.35 30.16
C GLY A 218 14.14 -18.52 30.75
N LEU A 219 14.51 -17.77 31.79
CA LEU A 219 15.77 -17.98 32.51
C LEU A 219 15.48 -18.69 33.84
N PRO A 220 15.92 -19.95 34.04
CA PRO A 220 15.91 -20.53 35.37
C PRO A 220 16.87 -19.73 36.24
N GLU A 221 16.35 -19.16 37.34
CA GLU A 221 17.15 -18.63 38.43
C GLU A 221 18.13 -19.73 38.87
N THR A 222 19.43 -19.51 38.63
CA THR A 222 20.46 -20.34 39.24
C THR A 222 20.62 -19.87 40.69
N PRO A 223 20.49 -20.75 41.69
CA PRO A 223 20.69 -20.34 43.07
C PRO A 223 22.19 -20.13 43.29
N VAL A 224 22.60 -18.89 43.52
CA VAL A 224 23.94 -18.59 44.03
C VAL A 224 23.88 -18.66 45.56
N LYS A 225 24.36 -19.82 46.03
CA LYS A 225 25.01 -20.16 47.30
C LYS A 225 24.84 -19.24 48.52
#